data_AF-A0AAN9T0T6-F1
#
_entry.id   AF-A0AAN9T0T6-F1
#
_cell.length_a   1.000
_cell.length_b   1.000
_cell.length_c   1.000
_cell.angle_alpha   90.00
_cell.angle_beta   90.00
_cell.angle_gamma   90.00
#
_symmetry.space_group_name_H-M   'P 1'
#
loop_
_entity.id
_entity.type
_entity.pdbx_description
1 polymer ?
#
loop_
_entity_poly.entity_id
_entity_poly.type
_entity_poly.pdbx_seq_one_letter_code
_entity_poly.pdbx_strand_id
1 'polypeptide(L)'
;MKGEEATLSFIHVKPHEAKWEQKRAKPKRSGSRSLQVSISETTKLLNLFNNVGPSNITEKQRGAVQDCRELHQSTLAFLNRTLSGLSSSSINIIDANIYLSAALTNKNTCLEGLDSASGTMKPTLVKSVINTYKHVSNSLSILSNPQMETPQYLSLMDDPKWPSSSDQGLFGDSDGEEYDPNEVIFVATDGSGNFRTITEAINFAPNNSEDRTVIRVKQGTYIENVEIPSYKTNIVMIGDGSDATFITGNRSHVGNWTTYHSATVGVSGEGFLARDIAFVNSAGPEKQQAVALRVNAEFTAFYRCLIDGYQDTLYVHSCRQFYRECAIYGTIDFIFGNAAVVLQECNIVSRKPLPGQYNVITAQGRDDSNEATGISIQSCYIRADFDDSSVKSYLGRPWKAYSRTVYLESYVDDFIDPKGWILMPNSAEQQSKTLYYGEYNNKPGASTDNRVNWSGYHVMDDVDAFNFTVLKFIFSGSDWLEKTWFPYDRI
;
A
#
# COMPACT_ATOMS: atom_id res chain seq x y z
N MET A 1 35.51 -47.45 79.77
CA MET A 1 35.50 -46.66 78.51
C MET A 1 34.42 -47.26 77.64
N LYS A 2 33.33 -46.50 77.45
CA LYS A 2 32.13 -46.85 76.65
C LYS A 2 32.55 -46.90 75.16
N GLY A 3 32.11 -47.79 74.27
CA GLY A 3 30.88 -48.60 74.19
C GLY A 3 30.06 -48.12 72.99
N GLU A 4 30.15 -48.80 71.84
CA GLU A 4 29.32 -48.59 70.64
C GLU A 4 27.83 -48.79 70.96
N GLU A 5 26.94 -47.97 70.36
CA GLU A 5 25.76 -48.46 69.63
C GLU A 5 24.96 -47.36 68.90
N ALA A 6 24.46 -47.77 67.73
CA ALA A 6 23.17 -47.48 67.11
C ALA A 6 22.87 -46.13 66.43
N THR A 7 22.68 -46.27 65.11
CA THR A 7 22.06 -45.44 64.10
C THR A 7 20.59 -45.09 64.39
N LEU A 8 20.20 -43.83 64.09
CA LEU A 8 18.81 -43.41 63.88
C LEU A 8 18.74 -42.48 62.66
N SER A 9 17.80 -42.80 61.78
CA SER A 9 17.55 -42.21 60.47
C SER A 9 16.92 -40.82 60.56
N PHE A 10 17.49 -39.85 59.85
CA PHE A 10 16.92 -38.51 59.69
C PHE A 10 16.05 -38.43 58.42
N ILE A 11 14.76 -38.17 58.64
CA ILE A 11 13.77 -37.87 57.60
C ILE A 11 14.10 -36.50 57.00
N HIS A 12 14.37 -36.47 55.69
CA HIS A 12 14.60 -35.26 54.91
C HIS A 12 13.27 -34.52 54.68
N VAL A 13 13.05 -33.40 55.36
CA VAL A 13 12.00 -32.44 55.04
C VAL A 13 12.50 -31.55 53.91
N LYS A 14 11.97 -31.71 52.69
CA LYS A 14 12.25 -30.81 51.57
C LYS A 14 11.52 -29.47 51.76
N PRO A 15 12.15 -28.31 51.51
CA PRO A 15 11.46 -27.03 51.51
C PRO A 15 10.55 -26.92 50.28
N HIS A 16 9.35 -26.42 50.49
CA HIS A 16 8.33 -26.21 49.47
C HIS A 16 8.67 -24.93 48.68
N GLU A 17 9.33 -25.05 47.54
CA GLU A 17 9.45 -23.94 46.58
C GLU A 17 8.10 -23.72 45.88
N ALA A 18 7.43 -22.63 46.26
CA ALA A 18 6.27 -22.14 45.52
C ALA A 18 6.70 -21.59 44.16
N LYS A 19 6.52 -22.39 43.10
CA LYS A 19 6.62 -21.91 41.71
C LYS A 19 5.47 -20.94 41.43
N TRP A 20 5.78 -19.65 41.41
CA TRP A 20 4.94 -18.64 40.77
C TRP A 20 5.07 -18.79 39.25
N GLU A 21 4.26 -19.65 38.65
CA GLU A 21 4.03 -19.60 37.19
C GLU A 21 3.24 -18.33 36.88
N GLN A 22 3.96 -17.28 36.45
CA GLN A 22 3.36 -16.18 35.71
C GLN A 22 2.75 -16.76 34.44
N LYS A 23 1.44 -17.04 34.45
CA LYS A 23 0.64 -17.35 33.26
C LYS A 23 0.65 -16.13 32.33
N ARG A 24 1.71 -15.97 31.53
CA ARG A 24 1.71 -15.02 30.42
C ARG A 24 0.58 -15.40 29.47
N ALA A 25 -0.34 -14.47 29.23
CA ALA A 25 -1.42 -14.67 28.28
C ALA A 25 -0.83 -15.01 26.89
N LYS A 26 -1.36 -16.04 26.22
CA LYS A 26 -0.95 -16.39 24.85
C LYS A 26 -1.06 -15.13 23.96
N PRO A 27 -0.05 -14.77 23.15
CA PRO A 27 -0.01 -13.52 22.38
C PRO A 27 -1.27 -13.24 21.56
N LYS A 28 -1.87 -14.28 20.95
CA LYS A 28 -3.17 -14.19 20.25
C LYS A 28 -4.30 -13.60 21.12
N ARG A 29 -4.43 -14.01 22.39
CA ARG A 29 -5.45 -13.47 23.32
C ARG A 29 -5.19 -12.01 23.68
N SER A 30 -3.93 -11.63 23.82
CA SER A 30 -3.54 -10.24 24.08
C SER A 30 -3.80 -9.36 22.86
N GLY A 31 -3.47 -9.85 21.67
CA GLY A 31 -3.74 -9.19 20.38
C GLY A 31 -5.23 -8.95 20.16
N SER A 32 -6.08 -9.97 20.34
CA SER A 32 -7.54 -9.82 20.20
C SER A 32 -8.12 -8.78 21.17
N ARG A 33 -7.65 -8.73 22.43
CA ARG A 33 -8.11 -7.73 23.39
C ARG A 33 -7.67 -6.31 23.01
N SER A 34 -6.44 -6.16 22.52
CA SER A 34 -5.93 -4.88 22.01
C SER A 34 -6.74 -4.40 20.81
N LEU A 35 -7.06 -5.29 19.86
CA LEU A 35 -7.89 -4.98 18.71
C LEU A 35 -9.31 -4.56 19.07
N GLN A 36 -9.94 -5.21 20.05
CA GLN A 36 -11.28 -4.80 20.53
C GLN A 36 -11.29 -3.34 21.04
N VAL A 37 -10.24 -2.92 21.75
CA VAL A 37 -10.08 -1.53 22.19
C VAL A 37 -9.90 -0.61 20.98
N SER A 38 -9.03 -0.99 20.03
CA SER A 38 -8.80 -0.24 18.79
C SER A 38 -10.09 -0.04 17.98
N ILE A 39 -10.92 -1.08 17.84
CA ILE A 39 -12.20 -1.02 17.13
C ILE A 39 -13.17 -0.06 17.85
N SER A 40 -13.27 -0.15 19.17
CA SER A 40 -14.13 0.72 19.98
C SER A 40 -13.74 2.19 19.82
N GLU A 41 -12.45 2.52 19.98
CA GLU A 41 -11.95 3.89 19.86
C GLU A 41 -12.03 4.42 18.42
N THR A 42 -11.83 3.56 17.41
CA THR A 42 -11.99 3.95 15.99
C THR A 42 -13.45 4.19 15.64
N THR A 43 -14.38 3.41 16.21
CA THR A 43 -15.83 3.63 16.03
C THR A 43 -16.25 4.97 16.60
N LYS A 44 -15.77 5.31 17.81
CA LYS A 44 -16.01 6.63 18.42
C LYS A 44 -15.45 7.76 17.57
N LEU A 45 -14.25 7.58 17.02
CA LEU A 45 -13.61 8.58 16.15
C LEU A 45 -14.39 8.78 14.85
N LEU A 46 -14.84 7.70 14.19
CA LEU A 46 -15.66 7.79 12.99
C LEU A 46 -16.97 8.54 13.28
N ASN A 47 -17.64 8.22 14.40
CA ASN A 47 -18.83 8.95 14.84
C ASN A 47 -18.53 10.43 15.08
N LEU A 48 -17.36 10.78 15.63
CA LEU A 48 -16.95 12.17 15.78
C LEU A 48 -16.88 12.86 14.41
N PHE A 49 -16.18 12.29 13.44
CA PHE A 49 -16.08 12.86 12.08
C PHE A 49 -17.41 12.98 11.36
N ASN A 50 -18.32 12.02 11.54
CA ASN A 50 -19.67 12.07 10.95
C ASN A 50 -20.51 13.23 11.51
N ASN A 51 -20.23 13.67 12.75
CA ASN A 51 -20.91 14.79 13.40
C ASN A 51 -20.22 16.14 13.19
N VAL A 52 -19.05 16.18 12.54
CA VAL A 52 -18.39 17.45 12.20
C VAL A 52 -19.12 18.10 11.03
N GLY A 53 -19.74 19.25 11.28
CA GLY A 53 -20.32 20.11 10.25
C GLY A 53 -19.36 21.20 9.75
N PRO A 54 -19.70 21.85 8.63
CA PRO A 54 -18.87 22.90 8.00
C PRO A 54 -18.69 24.15 8.86
N SER A 55 -19.51 24.37 9.89
CA SER A 55 -19.35 25.47 10.84
C SER A 55 -18.16 25.31 11.80
N ASN A 56 -17.66 24.08 11.94
CA ASN A 56 -16.70 23.72 12.99
C ASN A 56 -15.29 23.47 12.47
N ILE A 57 -15.17 23.20 11.17
CA ILE A 57 -13.92 23.01 10.44
C ILE A 57 -14.04 23.67 9.07
N THR A 58 -13.02 24.45 8.71
CA THR A 58 -12.89 25.09 7.40
C THR A 58 -11.75 24.40 6.66
N GLU A 59 -12.11 23.68 5.61
CA GLU A 59 -11.18 22.94 4.75
C GLU A 59 -10.57 23.89 3.71
N LYS A 60 -9.24 24.03 3.71
CA LYS A 60 -8.53 24.76 2.66
C LYS A 60 -8.39 23.89 1.40
N GLN A 61 -8.10 22.61 1.59
CA GLN A 61 -8.14 21.58 0.57
C GLN A 61 -9.45 20.81 0.68
N ARG A 62 -10.21 20.76 -0.41
CA ARG A 62 -11.49 20.06 -0.52
C ARG A 62 -11.29 18.57 -0.25
N GLY A 63 -12.10 18.05 0.67
CA GLY A 63 -12.17 16.63 0.95
C GLY A 63 -11.35 16.19 2.16
N ALA A 64 -10.63 17.05 2.87
CA ALA A 64 -9.85 16.66 4.06
C ALA A 64 -10.67 15.93 5.14
N VAL A 65 -11.90 16.38 5.42
CA VAL A 65 -12.81 15.71 6.38
C VAL A 65 -13.37 14.43 5.79
N GLN A 66 -13.65 14.43 4.48
CA GLN A 66 -14.16 13.27 3.77
C GLN A 66 -13.11 12.15 3.72
N ASP A 67 -11.85 12.48 3.39
CA ASP A 67 -10.68 11.61 3.47
C ASP A 67 -10.66 10.92 4.84
N CYS A 68 -10.71 11.69 5.94
CA CYS A 68 -10.70 11.12 7.28
C CYS A 68 -11.85 10.14 7.54
N ARG A 69 -13.06 10.41 7.04
CA ARG A 69 -14.22 9.51 7.19
C ARG A 69 -13.98 8.19 6.45
N GLU A 70 -13.60 8.26 5.18
CA GLU A 70 -13.38 7.09 4.31
C GLU A 70 -12.22 6.24 4.81
N LEU A 71 -11.11 6.89 5.18
CA LEU A 71 -9.92 6.26 5.73
C LEU A 71 -10.21 5.57 7.06
N HIS A 72 -11.02 6.17 7.94
CA HIS A 72 -11.40 5.54 9.22
C HIS A 72 -12.41 4.41 9.05
N GLN A 73 -13.33 4.53 8.09
CA GLN A 73 -14.21 3.41 7.73
C GLN A 73 -13.40 2.21 7.21
N SER A 74 -12.40 2.46 6.36
CA SER A 74 -11.48 1.43 5.88
C SER A 74 -10.66 0.83 7.03
N THR A 75 -10.16 1.65 7.95
CA THR A 75 -9.49 1.17 9.17
C THR A 75 -10.38 0.25 10.01
N LEU A 76 -11.66 0.57 10.18
CA LEU A 76 -12.59 -0.31 10.91
C LEU A 76 -12.75 -1.66 10.21
N ALA A 77 -12.83 -1.68 8.87
CA ALA A 77 -12.89 -2.92 8.11
C ALA A 77 -11.64 -3.78 8.34
N PHE A 78 -10.44 -3.18 8.25
CA PHE A 78 -9.17 -3.84 8.52
C PHE A 78 -9.06 -4.41 9.94
N LEU A 79 -9.44 -3.63 10.94
CA LEU A 79 -9.43 -4.06 12.34
C LEU A 79 -10.41 -5.22 12.60
N ASN A 80 -11.63 -5.13 12.07
CA ASN A 80 -12.63 -6.18 12.20
C ASN A 80 -12.19 -7.47 11.49
N ARG A 81 -11.65 -7.37 10.26
CA ARG A 81 -11.12 -8.54 9.53
C ARG A 81 -10.00 -9.21 10.30
N THR A 82 -9.08 -8.43 10.87
CA THR A 82 -7.99 -8.94 11.70
C THR A 82 -8.51 -9.65 12.94
N LEU A 83 -9.48 -9.05 13.66
CA LEU A 83 -10.06 -9.65 14.86
C LEU A 83 -10.82 -10.95 14.55
N SER A 84 -11.64 -10.96 13.52
CA SER A 84 -12.40 -12.14 13.07
C SER A 84 -11.47 -13.27 12.63
N GLY A 85 -10.42 -12.94 11.88
CA GLY A 85 -9.41 -13.89 11.45
C GLY A 85 -8.61 -14.48 12.59
N LEU A 86 -8.21 -13.67 13.59
CA LEU A 86 -7.50 -14.17 14.77
C LEU A 86 -8.38 -15.09 15.62
N SER A 87 -9.68 -14.79 15.69
CA SER A 87 -10.66 -15.56 16.47
C SER A 87 -10.94 -16.93 15.83
N SER A 88 -11.03 -16.97 14.50
CA SER A 88 -11.23 -18.19 13.70
C SER A 88 -9.93 -18.92 13.35
N SER A 89 -8.77 -18.34 13.68
CA SER A 89 -7.44 -18.80 13.23
C SER A 89 -7.30 -18.90 11.71
N SER A 90 -8.07 -18.12 10.95
CA SER A 90 -8.04 -18.10 9.48
C SER A 90 -7.10 -17.03 8.89
N ILE A 91 -6.54 -16.14 9.72
CA ILE A 91 -5.61 -15.09 9.28
C ILE A 91 -4.18 -15.40 9.72
N ASN A 92 -3.24 -15.21 8.81
CA ASN A 92 -1.83 -15.20 9.16
C ASN A 92 -1.44 -13.85 9.80
N ILE A 93 -0.44 -13.88 10.68
CA ILE A 93 0.11 -12.69 11.34
C ILE A 93 0.63 -11.69 10.30
N ILE A 94 1.16 -12.16 9.18
CA ILE A 94 1.65 -11.29 8.10
C ILE A 94 0.50 -10.46 7.52
N ASP A 95 -0.65 -11.08 7.22
CA ASP A 95 -1.83 -10.34 6.74
C ASP A 95 -2.36 -9.36 7.78
N ALA A 96 -2.39 -9.77 9.05
CA ALA A 96 -2.77 -8.89 10.15
C ALA A 96 -1.85 -7.66 10.25
N ASN A 97 -0.54 -7.85 10.04
CA ASN A 97 0.43 -6.75 10.01
C ASN A 97 0.15 -5.80 8.84
N ILE A 98 -0.10 -6.31 7.63
CA ILE A 98 -0.44 -5.48 6.46
C ILE A 98 -1.69 -4.63 6.73
N TYR A 99 -2.76 -5.22 7.27
CA TYR A 99 -3.99 -4.49 7.61
C TYR A 99 -3.78 -3.41 8.68
N LEU A 100 -2.96 -3.69 9.70
CA LEU A 100 -2.64 -2.71 10.73
C LEU A 100 -1.70 -1.61 10.23
N SER A 101 -0.78 -1.93 9.33
CA SER A 101 0.06 -0.94 8.64
C SER A 101 -0.79 -0.03 7.74
N ALA A 102 -1.77 -0.60 7.03
CA ALA A 102 -2.73 0.18 6.24
C ALA A 102 -3.56 1.12 7.13
N ALA A 103 -4.00 0.66 8.30
CA ALA A 103 -4.68 1.51 9.28
C ALA A 103 -3.80 2.68 9.76
N LEU A 104 -2.52 2.44 10.09
CA LEU A 104 -1.60 3.52 10.48
C LEU A 104 -1.32 4.49 9.34
N THR A 105 -1.34 4.01 8.09
CA THR A 105 -1.26 4.86 6.90
C THR A 105 -2.49 5.76 6.78
N ASN A 106 -3.69 5.21 6.93
CA ASN A 106 -4.95 5.96 6.94
C ASN A 106 -4.95 7.10 7.97
N LYS A 107 -4.35 6.88 9.15
CA LYS A 107 -4.12 7.93 10.16
C LYS A 107 -3.25 9.05 9.62
N ASN A 108 -2.11 8.73 9.02
CA ASN A 108 -1.16 9.72 8.51
C ASN A 108 -1.81 10.60 7.42
N THR A 109 -2.48 10.00 6.45
CA THR A 109 -3.19 10.72 5.37
C THR A 109 -4.29 11.64 5.91
N CYS A 110 -5.09 11.16 6.88
CA CYS A 110 -6.11 12.00 7.53
C CYS A 110 -5.48 13.20 8.27
N LEU A 111 -4.37 12.98 8.99
CA LEU A 111 -3.68 14.07 9.70
C LEU A 111 -3.09 15.12 8.74
N GLU A 112 -2.60 14.71 7.56
CA GLU A 112 -2.12 15.62 6.52
C GLU A 112 -3.24 16.49 5.95
N GLY A 113 -4.41 15.88 5.68
CA GLY A 113 -5.60 16.64 5.29
C GLY A 113 -6.00 17.68 6.36
N LEU A 114 -6.04 17.27 7.63
CA LEU A 114 -6.37 18.14 8.75
C LEU A 114 -5.32 19.24 9.01
N ASP A 115 -4.05 19.02 8.70
CA ASP A 115 -3.00 20.02 8.87
C ASP A 115 -3.30 21.29 8.05
N SER A 116 -3.86 21.11 6.86
CA SER A 116 -4.27 22.20 5.99
C SER A 116 -5.57 22.91 6.41
N ALA A 117 -6.39 22.26 7.24
CA ALA A 117 -7.68 22.79 7.69
C ALA A 117 -7.51 23.81 8.83
N SER A 118 -8.59 24.53 9.14
CA SER A 118 -8.69 25.46 10.27
C SER A 118 -10.05 25.32 10.98
N GLY A 119 -10.24 25.96 12.14
CA GLY A 119 -11.50 25.91 12.88
C GLY A 119 -11.36 25.41 14.31
N THR A 120 -12.42 25.60 15.10
CA THR A 120 -12.42 25.34 16.56
C THR A 120 -12.31 23.86 16.91
N MET A 121 -12.79 22.96 16.03
CA MET A 121 -12.71 21.51 16.28
C MET A 121 -11.41 20.86 15.81
N LYS A 122 -10.57 21.52 14.99
CA LYS A 122 -9.32 20.94 14.46
C LYS A 122 -8.42 20.37 15.59
N PRO A 123 -8.11 21.09 16.69
CA PRO A 123 -7.26 20.55 17.75
C PRO A 123 -7.84 19.28 18.40
N THR A 124 -9.16 19.25 18.60
CA THR A 124 -9.87 18.10 19.17
C THR A 124 -9.85 16.89 18.23
N LEU A 125 -10.03 17.12 16.92
CA LEU A 125 -9.97 16.07 15.91
C LEU A 125 -8.57 15.48 15.82
N VAL A 126 -7.54 16.32 15.66
CA VAL A 126 -6.13 15.89 15.61
C VAL A 126 -5.76 15.08 16.86
N LYS A 127 -6.11 15.58 18.05
CA LYS A 127 -5.85 14.86 19.31
C LYS A 127 -6.59 13.52 19.38
N SER A 128 -7.84 13.47 18.93
CA SER A 128 -8.64 12.24 18.91
C SER A 128 -8.04 11.21 17.95
N VAL A 129 -7.66 11.61 16.73
CA VAL A 129 -6.97 10.75 15.77
C VAL A 129 -5.69 10.19 16.37
N ILE A 130 -4.80 11.03 16.90
CA ILE A 130 -3.54 10.59 17.50
C ILE A 130 -3.77 9.59 18.63
N ASN A 131 -4.73 9.84 19.52
CA ASN A 131 -4.99 8.96 20.66
C ASN A 131 -5.62 7.62 20.25
N THR A 132 -6.59 7.63 19.33
CA THR A 132 -7.21 6.40 18.81
C THR A 132 -6.16 5.49 18.17
N TYR A 133 -5.28 6.03 17.34
CA TYR A 133 -4.30 5.23 16.61
C TYR A 133 -3.11 4.76 17.45
N LYS A 134 -2.91 5.26 18.68
CA LYS A 134 -2.01 4.61 19.65
C LYS A 134 -2.47 3.18 19.96
N HIS A 135 -3.78 2.92 20.00
CA HIS A 135 -4.29 1.57 20.22
C HIS A 135 -4.02 0.66 19.02
N VAL A 136 -4.11 1.20 17.80
CA VAL A 136 -3.77 0.48 16.56
C VAL A 136 -2.27 0.14 16.54
N SER A 137 -1.39 1.10 16.82
CA SER A 137 0.07 0.88 16.91
C SER A 137 0.42 -0.15 17.99
N ASN A 138 -0.17 -0.07 19.19
CA ASN A 138 0.00 -1.10 20.22
C ASN A 138 -0.43 -2.50 19.74
N SER A 139 -1.53 -2.58 18.97
CA SER A 139 -2.01 -3.86 18.42
C SER A 139 -1.02 -4.42 17.39
N LEU A 140 -0.44 -3.55 16.55
CA LEU A 140 0.61 -3.91 15.59
C LEU A 140 1.84 -4.44 16.33
N SER A 141 2.37 -3.71 17.32
CA SER A 141 3.56 -4.14 18.07
C SER A 141 3.37 -5.48 18.81
N ILE A 142 2.15 -5.78 19.29
CA ILE A 142 1.84 -7.06 19.93
C ILE A 142 1.88 -8.21 18.91
N LEU A 143 1.33 -7.99 17.71
CA LEU A 143 1.21 -9.02 16.68
C LEU A 143 2.52 -9.22 15.89
N SER A 144 3.33 -8.18 15.74
CA SER A 144 4.63 -8.24 15.05
C SER A 144 5.76 -8.87 15.88
N ASN A 145 5.49 -9.34 17.10
CA ASN A 145 6.54 -9.86 17.99
C ASN A 145 7.04 -11.26 17.55
N PRO A 146 8.36 -11.45 17.32
CA PRO A 146 8.95 -12.69 16.81
C PRO A 146 8.79 -13.91 17.74
N GLN A 147 8.33 -13.76 18.99
CA GLN A 147 7.92 -14.92 19.81
C GLN A 147 6.70 -15.69 19.25
N MET A 148 6.10 -15.21 18.16
CA MET A 148 5.06 -15.91 17.40
C MET A 148 5.60 -16.74 16.23
N GLU A 149 6.90 -16.66 15.89
CA GLU A 149 7.50 -17.47 14.84
C GLU A 149 7.99 -18.82 15.41
N THR A 150 7.17 -19.86 15.24
CA THR A 150 7.76 -21.18 14.99
C THR A 150 8.35 -21.16 13.59
N PRO A 151 9.58 -21.66 13.35
CA PRO A 151 10.09 -21.87 12.01
C PRO A 151 9.22 -22.96 11.37
N GLN A 152 8.14 -22.56 10.70
CA GLN A 152 7.42 -23.45 9.80
C GLN A 152 8.22 -23.45 8.50
N TYR A 153 8.95 -24.53 8.29
CA TYR A 153 9.25 -24.98 6.94
C TYR A 153 7.92 -24.98 6.18
N LEU A 154 7.84 -24.17 5.12
CA LEU A 154 6.70 -24.06 4.22
C LEU A 154 6.31 -25.45 3.71
N SER A 155 5.25 -26.02 4.29
CA SER A 155 4.46 -27.05 3.63
C SER A 155 3.60 -26.31 2.61
N LEU A 156 3.99 -26.39 1.33
CA LEU A 156 3.14 -26.09 0.19
C LEU A 156 1.96 -27.07 0.21
N MET A 157 0.91 -26.76 0.97
CA MET A 157 -0.45 -27.30 0.82
C MET A 157 -1.28 -26.87 2.03
N ASP A 158 -2.03 -25.79 1.87
CA ASP A 158 -3.35 -25.61 2.47
C ASP A 158 -4.09 -24.55 1.64
N ASP A 159 -5.02 -25.01 0.80
CA ASP A 159 -5.83 -24.16 -0.06
C ASP A 159 -6.85 -23.37 0.79
N PRO A 160 -6.85 -22.03 0.76
CA PRO A 160 -8.00 -21.28 1.23
C PRO A 160 -9.17 -21.54 0.27
N LYS A 161 -10.29 -22.02 0.81
CA LYS A 161 -11.52 -22.29 0.06
C LYS A 161 -12.05 -20.99 -0.55
N TRP A 162 -11.89 -20.86 -1.86
CA TRP A 162 -12.51 -19.87 -2.73
C TRP A 162 -13.06 -20.61 -3.96
N PRO A 163 -14.13 -20.11 -4.61
CA PRO A 163 -14.84 -20.85 -5.66
C PRO A 163 -13.96 -21.21 -6.86
N SER A 164 -14.37 -22.28 -7.53
CA SER A 164 -13.59 -23.06 -8.50
C SER A 164 -13.27 -22.32 -9.79
N SER A 165 -12.08 -22.60 -10.30
CA SER A 165 -11.58 -22.25 -11.63
C SER A 165 -12.51 -22.72 -12.77
N SER A 166 -13.29 -21.80 -13.32
CA SER A 166 -13.95 -21.97 -14.62
C SER A 166 -13.94 -20.67 -15.43
N ASP A 167 -12.75 -20.11 -15.68
CA ASP A 167 -12.57 -18.89 -16.50
C ASP A 167 -11.78 -19.14 -17.80
N GLN A 168 -11.82 -20.38 -18.32
CA GLN A 168 -11.33 -20.68 -19.67
C GLN A 168 -12.51 -20.67 -20.66
N GLY A 169 -12.83 -19.47 -21.16
CA GLY A 169 -13.65 -19.30 -22.36
C GLY A 169 -14.77 -18.27 -22.20
N LEU A 170 -14.51 -17.02 -22.56
CA LEU A 170 -15.54 -15.98 -22.66
C LEU A 170 -15.39 -15.21 -23.98
N PHE A 171 -16.00 -15.77 -25.02
CA PHE A 171 -16.39 -15.11 -26.27
C PHE A 171 -17.79 -15.62 -26.65
N GLY A 172 -18.79 -14.74 -26.65
CA GLY A 172 -20.14 -15.04 -27.12
C GLY A 172 -21.14 -13.99 -26.69
N ASP A 173 -21.73 -13.29 -27.66
CA ASP A 173 -22.84 -12.35 -27.49
C ASP A 173 -24.17 -13.11 -27.31
N SER A 174 -25.03 -12.66 -26.39
CA SER A 174 -26.49 -12.68 -26.59
C SER A 174 -27.26 -11.86 -25.54
N ASP A 175 -28.25 -11.12 -26.04
CA ASP A 175 -29.15 -10.19 -25.34
C ASP A 175 -30.14 -10.84 -24.35
N GLY A 176 -30.36 -10.17 -23.21
CA GLY A 176 -31.67 -10.03 -22.55
C GLY A 176 -31.94 -10.87 -21.27
N GLU A 177 -32.14 -10.15 -20.15
CA GLU A 177 -32.58 -10.57 -18.79
C GLU A 177 -31.50 -11.02 -17.78
N GLU A 178 -31.64 -10.47 -16.55
CA GLU A 178 -30.87 -10.67 -15.29
C GLU A 178 -29.34 -10.78 -15.42
N TYR A 179 -28.64 -9.71 -15.01
CA TYR A 179 -27.17 -9.58 -15.10
C TYR A 179 -26.44 -10.81 -14.56
N ASP A 180 -25.75 -11.54 -15.45
CA ASP A 180 -24.82 -12.59 -15.09
C ASP A 180 -23.48 -11.94 -14.71
N PRO A 181 -22.96 -12.14 -13.49
CA PRO A 181 -21.63 -11.65 -13.11
C PRO A 181 -20.49 -12.18 -14.01
N ASN A 182 -20.72 -13.27 -14.76
CA ASN A 182 -19.80 -13.76 -15.80
C ASN A 182 -19.86 -12.97 -17.11
N GLU A 183 -20.86 -12.10 -17.28
CA GLU A 183 -21.02 -11.26 -18.48
C GLU A 183 -20.05 -10.07 -18.45
N VAL A 184 -19.40 -9.81 -19.58
CA VAL A 184 -18.44 -8.73 -19.75
C VAL A 184 -19.16 -7.41 -19.95
N ILE A 185 -18.90 -6.43 -19.08
CA ILE A 185 -19.44 -5.07 -19.22
C ILE A 185 -18.57 -4.28 -20.20
N PHE A 186 -19.15 -3.75 -21.27
CA PHE A 186 -18.46 -2.89 -22.22
C PHE A 186 -18.73 -1.41 -21.95
N VAL A 187 -17.67 -0.60 -21.99
CA VAL A 187 -17.73 0.85 -21.89
C VAL A 187 -17.17 1.47 -23.16
N ALA A 188 -17.95 2.30 -23.85
CA ALA A 188 -17.54 2.94 -25.10
C ALA A 188 -18.13 4.35 -25.22
N THR A 189 -17.27 5.34 -25.46
CA THR A 189 -17.68 6.75 -25.60
C THR A 189 -18.59 6.99 -26.82
N ASP A 190 -18.47 6.17 -27.86
CA ASP A 190 -19.28 6.20 -29.09
C ASP A 190 -20.68 5.59 -28.93
N GLY A 191 -20.98 5.00 -27.77
CA GLY A 191 -22.25 4.33 -27.47
C GLY A 191 -22.36 2.89 -27.99
N SER A 192 -21.26 2.28 -28.45
CA SER A 192 -21.20 0.88 -28.89
C SER A 192 -20.99 -0.13 -27.75
N GLY A 193 -21.05 0.31 -26.49
CA GLY A 193 -20.95 -0.52 -25.28
C GLY A 193 -22.19 -0.35 -24.40
N ASN A 194 -22.27 -1.12 -23.31
CA ASN A 194 -23.37 -1.04 -22.34
C ASN A 194 -23.43 0.33 -21.65
N PHE A 195 -22.27 0.93 -21.38
CA PHE A 195 -22.16 2.25 -20.75
C PHE A 195 -21.27 3.20 -21.56
N ARG A 196 -21.49 4.51 -21.38
CA ARG A 196 -20.63 5.55 -21.99
C ARG A 196 -19.50 5.99 -21.08
N THR A 197 -19.67 5.81 -19.76
CA THR A 197 -18.68 6.19 -18.75
C THR A 197 -18.28 4.99 -17.91
N ILE A 198 -17.06 5.01 -17.39
CA ILE A 198 -16.54 3.95 -16.51
C ILE A 198 -17.24 4.03 -15.16
N THR A 199 -17.54 5.24 -14.68
CA THR A 199 -18.29 5.45 -13.43
C THR A 199 -19.65 4.75 -13.43
N GLU A 200 -20.40 4.79 -14.55
CA GLU A 200 -21.67 4.06 -14.68
C GLU A 200 -21.47 2.54 -14.61
N ALA A 201 -20.46 2.01 -15.31
CA ALA A 201 -20.15 0.59 -15.28
C ALA A 201 -19.75 0.10 -13.88
N ILE A 202 -18.94 0.88 -13.16
CA ILE A 202 -18.59 0.59 -11.77
C ILE A 202 -19.82 0.62 -10.86
N ASN A 203 -20.69 1.62 -11.00
CA ASN A 203 -21.91 1.71 -10.22
C ASN A 203 -22.84 0.51 -10.45
N PHE A 204 -22.91 0.03 -11.70
CA PHE A 204 -23.71 -1.13 -12.09
C PHE A 204 -23.16 -2.45 -11.57
N ALA A 205 -21.83 -2.64 -11.53
CA ALA A 205 -21.19 -3.86 -11.06
C ALA A 205 -21.68 -4.30 -9.66
N PRO A 206 -21.72 -5.59 -9.35
CA PRO A 206 -22.23 -6.08 -8.06
C PRO A 206 -21.37 -5.60 -6.88
N ASN A 207 -22.02 -5.43 -5.72
CA ASN A 207 -21.34 -5.07 -4.47
C ASN A 207 -20.89 -6.33 -3.73
N ASN A 208 -19.67 -6.33 -3.20
CA ASN A 208 -19.06 -7.41 -2.42
C ASN A 208 -19.11 -8.77 -3.13
N SER A 209 -18.94 -8.76 -4.46
CA SER A 209 -18.89 -9.96 -5.28
C SER A 209 -17.68 -10.83 -4.92
N GLU A 210 -17.89 -12.13 -4.74
CA GLU A 210 -16.82 -13.12 -4.65
C GLU A 210 -16.26 -13.46 -6.04
N ASP A 211 -17.07 -13.28 -7.08
CA ASP A 211 -16.71 -13.51 -8.48
C ASP A 211 -16.14 -12.25 -9.13
N ARG A 212 -15.38 -12.44 -10.22
CA ARG A 212 -14.78 -11.34 -10.99
C ARG A 212 -15.80 -10.69 -11.89
N THR A 213 -15.88 -9.35 -11.83
CA THR A 213 -16.65 -8.56 -12.79
C THR A 213 -15.69 -7.91 -13.78
N VAL A 214 -15.77 -8.32 -15.05
CA VAL A 214 -14.91 -7.80 -16.12
C VAL A 214 -15.54 -6.58 -16.79
N ILE A 215 -14.83 -5.46 -16.79
CA ILE A 215 -15.19 -4.22 -17.47
C ILE A 215 -14.18 -3.97 -18.59
N ARG A 216 -14.62 -4.11 -19.84
CA ARG A 216 -13.85 -3.77 -21.04
C ARG A 216 -14.09 -2.33 -21.46
N VAL A 217 -13.05 -1.52 -21.42
CA VAL A 217 -13.08 -0.10 -21.75
C VAL A 217 -12.48 0.09 -23.13
N LYS A 218 -13.34 0.33 -24.13
CA LYS A 218 -12.89 0.49 -25.52
C LYS A 218 -11.95 1.69 -25.66
N GLN A 219 -11.20 1.74 -26.75
CA GLN A 219 -10.34 2.87 -27.08
C GLN A 219 -11.08 4.21 -27.00
N GLY A 220 -10.39 5.23 -26.52
CA GLY A 220 -10.95 6.57 -26.34
C GLY A 220 -10.39 7.28 -25.11
N THR A 221 -10.77 8.54 -24.96
CA THR A 221 -10.41 9.37 -23.82
C THR A 221 -11.63 9.60 -22.94
N TYR A 222 -11.58 9.07 -21.72
CA TYR A 222 -12.59 9.13 -20.69
C TYR A 222 -12.22 10.22 -19.69
N ILE A 223 -12.86 11.39 -19.80
CA ILE A 223 -12.60 12.54 -18.91
C ILE A 223 -13.48 12.41 -17.67
N GLU A 224 -13.01 11.67 -16.68
CA GLU A 224 -13.71 11.41 -15.42
C GLU A 224 -12.74 11.15 -14.27
N ASN A 225 -13.19 11.46 -13.04
CA ASN A 225 -12.52 11.02 -11.82
C ASN A 225 -13.27 9.78 -11.28
N VAL A 226 -12.68 8.60 -11.42
CA VAL A 226 -13.31 7.31 -11.09
C VAL A 226 -12.89 6.86 -9.69
N GLU A 227 -13.85 6.45 -8.86
CA GLU A 227 -13.57 5.77 -7.60
C GLU A 227 -14.10 4.34 -7.68
N ILE A 228 -13.28 3.37 -7.31
CA ILE A 228 -13.64 1.97 -7.10
C ILE A 228 -13.75 1.80 -5.58
N PRO A 229 -14.94 1.99 -4.99
CA PRO A 229 -15.10 1.99 -3.55
C PRO A 229 -14.86 0.59 -2.96
N SER A 230 -14.63 0.52 -1.64
CA SER A 230 -14.24 -0.72 -0.96
C SER A 230 -15.27 -1.87 -1.06
N TYR A 231 -16.54 -1.54 -1.33
CA TYR A 231 -17.60 -2.53 -1.53
C TYR A 231 -17.71 -3.00 -2.99
N LYS A 232 -16.88 -2.52 -3.93
CA LYS A 232 -16.79 -3.02 -5.32
C LYS A 232 -15.55 -3.91 -5.44
N THR A 233 -15.67 -5.14 -4.96
CA THR A 233 -14.57 -6.13 -4.94
C THR A 233 -14.43 -6.84 -6.29
N ASN A 234 -13.24 -7.37 -6.57
CA ASN A 234 -12.94 -8.24 -7.72
C ASN A 234 -13.28 -7.65 -9.10
N ILE A 235 -13.21 -6.33 -9.25
CA ILE A 235 -13.34 -5.65 -10.55
C ILE A 235 -12.08 -5.90 -11.39
N VAL A 236 -12.26 -6.29 -12.64
CA VAL A 236 -11.18 -6.43 -13.63
C VAL A 236 -11.41 -5.43 -14.76
N MET A 237 -10.54 -4.43 -14.89
CA MET A 237 -10.62 -3.40 -15.92
C MET A 237 -9.63 -3.68 -17.06
N ILE A 238 -10.12 -3.79 -18.29
CA ILE A 238 -9.30 -4.13 -19.46
C ILE A 238 -9.52 -3.06 -20.53
N GLY A 239 -8.47 -2.33 -20.91
CA GLY A 239 -8.51 -1.42 -22.04
C GLY A 239 -8.18 -2.11 -23.37
N ASP A 240 -8.35 -1.39 -24.48
CA ASP A 240 -7.93 -1.84 -25.83
C ASP A 240 -6.42 -1.64 -26.07
N GLY A 241 -5.71 -1.01 -25.13
CA GLY A 241 -4.29 -0.66 -25.20
C GLY A 241 -3.99 0.53 -24.30
N SER A 242 -2.84 0.54 -23.62
CA SER A 242 -2.43 1.68 -22.78
C SER A 242 -2.02 2.92 -23.59
N ASP A 243 -1.93 2.78 -24.92
CA ASP A 243 -1.76 3.84 -25.90
C ASP A 243 -3.08 4.23 -26.62
N ALA A 244 -4.20 3.57 -26.29
CA ALA A 244 -5.49 3.75 -26.95
C ALA A 244 -6.64 4.10 -26.00
N THR A 245 -6.62 3.57 -24.76
CA THR A 245 -7.66 3.79 -23.74
C THR A 245 -7.11 4.64 -22.60
N PHE A 246 -7.63 5.85 -22.44
CA PHE A 246 -7.14 6.84 -21.46
C PHE A 246 -8.24 7.27 -20.50
N ILE A 247 -8.01 7.12 -19.20
CA ILE A 247 -8.82 7.75 -18.14
C ILE A 247 -8.06 8.98 -17.67
N THR A 248 -8.66 10.17 -17.82
CA THR A 248 -7.98 11.43 -17.54
C THR A 248 -8.75 12.37 -16.62
N GLY A 249 -8.02 12.97 -15.69
CA GLY A 249 -8.47 14.01 -14.78
C GLY A 249 -7.40 15.08 -14.61
N ASN A 250 -7.69 16.13 -13.83
CA ASN A 250 -6.76 17.25 -13.60
C ASN A 250 -6.88 17.87 -12.18
N ARG A 251 -7.41 17.11 -11.22
CA ARG A 251 -7.46 17.55 -9.82
C ARG A 251 -6.04 17.61 -9.27
N SER A 252 -5.80 18.60 -8.41
CA SER A 252 -4.45 18.91 -7.90
C SER A 252 -4.51 19.72 -6.62
N HIS A 253 -3.39 19.78 -5.90
CA HIS A 253 -3.26 20.62 -4.72
C HIS A 253 -3.54 22.09 -5.04
N VAL A 254 -2.95 22.65 -6.10
CA VAL A 254 -3.23 24.05 -6.50
C VAL A 254 -4.71 24.25 -6.88
N GLY A 255 -5.38 23.19 -7.35
CA GLY A 255 -6.83 23.14 -7.54
C GLY A 255 -7.65 23.02 -6.25
N ASN A 256 -7.02 23.19 -5.08
CA ASN A 256 -7.59 23.00 -3.74
C ASN A 256 -8.16 21.60 -3.50
N TRP A 257 -7.59 20.55 -4.09
CA TRP A 257 -7.89 19.17 -3.70
C TRP A 257 -6.84 18.67 -2.70
N THR A 258 -7.22 17.76 -1.80
CA THR A 258 -6.21 16.99 -1.07
C THR A 258 -5.45 16.09 -2.05
N THR A 259 -4.22 15.70 -1.71
CA THR A 259 -3.48 14.73 -2.54
C THR A 259 -4.28 13.44 -2.72
N TYR A 260 -4.94 12.96 -1.67
CA TYR A 260 -5.76 11.74 -1.70
C TYR A 260 -6.93 11.80 -2.70
N HIS A 261 -7.73 12.88 -2.68
CA HIS A 261 -8.85 13.07 -3.64
C HIS A 261 -8.45 13.77 -4.95
N SER A 262 -7.16 14.06 -5.15
CA SER A 262 -6.63 14.52 -6.45
C SER A 262 -6.54 13.40 -7.49
N ALA A 263 -6.64 12.13 -7.05
CA ALA A 263 -6.56 10.95 -7.90
C ALA A 263 -7.54 11.02 -9.08
N THR A 264 -7.03 10.73 -10.28
CA THR A 264 -7.89 10.50 -11.45
C THR A 264 -8.64 9.19 -11.29
N VAL A 265 -7.94 8.12 -10.88
CA VAL A 265 -8.57 6.86 -10.46
C VAL A 265 -8.15 6.51 -9.04
N GLY A 266 -9.12 6.30 -8.16
CA GLY A 266 -8.93 5.82 -6.80
C GLY A 266 -9.46 4.40 -6.63
N VAL A 267 -8.60 3.49 -6.17
CA VAL A 267 -8.93 2.07 -5.98
C VAL A 267 -8.92 1.73 -4.49
N SER A 268 -10.11 1.45 -3.97
CA SER A 268 -10.35 1.02 -2.60
C SER A 268 -10.95 -0.39 -2.52
N GLY A 269 -11.42 -0.95 -3.64
CA GLY A 269 -11.95 -2.32 -3.76
C GLY A 269 -10.87 -3.39 -3.84
N GLU A 270 -10.95 -4.40 -2.96
CA GLU A 270 -10.05 -5.55 -2.93
C GLU A 270 -10.12 -6.39 -4.20
N GLY A 271 -8.99 -6.94 -4.63
CA GLY A 271 -8.91 -7.81 -5.80
C GLY A 271 -9.01 -7.07 -7.13
N PHE A 272 -8.88 -5.74 -7.13
CA PHE A 272 -8.92 -4.94 -8.36
C PHE A 272 -7.74 -5.28 -9.28
N LEU A 273 -8.05 -5.58 -10.54
CA LEU A 273 -7.06 -5.83 -11.58
C LEU A 273 -7.25 -4.83 -12.71
N ALA A 274 -6.16 -4.33 -13.28
CA ALA A 274 -6.22 -3.53 -14.51
C ALA A 274 -5.15 -3.94 -15.51
N ARG A 275 -5.49 -3.90 -16.80
CA ARG A 275 -4.52 -4.09 -17.87
C ARG A 275 -4.83 -3.29 -19.13
N ASP A 276 -3.77 -3.02 -19.89
CA ASP A 276 -3.84 -2.41 -21.23
C ASP A 276 -4.63 -1.07 -21.22
N ILE A 277 -4.42 -0.24 -20.20
CA ILE A 277 -5.14 1.04 -20.01
C ILE A 277 -4.23 2.13 -19.42
N ALA A 278 -4.51 3.40 -19.72
CA ALA A 278 -3.79 4.54 -19.18
C ALA A 278 -4.59 5.31 -18.10
N PHE A 279 -3.91 5.63 -17.00
CA PHE A 279 -4.39 6.51 -15.93
C PHE A 279 -3.58 7.81 -15.98
N VAL A 280 -4.23 8.95 -16.23
CA VAL A 280 -3.55 10.21 -16.55
C VAL A 280 -4.05 11.35 -15.67
N ASN A 281 -3.15 12.03 -14.97
CA ASN A 281 -3.43 13.35 -14.41
C ASN A 281 -2.78 14.45 -15.26
N SER A 282 -3.62 15.23 -15.93
CA SER A 282 -3.23 16.27 -16.89
C SER A 282 -3.03 17.67 -16.27
N ALA A 283 -2.94 17.78 -14.94
CA ALA A 283 -2.84 19.07 -14.26
C ALA A 283 -1.57 19.87 -14.62
N GLY A 284 -0.44 19.17 -14.85
CA GLY A 284 0.86 19.79 -15.14
C GLY A 284 1.71 20.09 -13.90
N PRO A 285 3.03 20.33 -14.06
CA PRO A 285 3.97 20.44 -12.95
C PRO A 285 3.77 21.72 -12.10
N GLU A 286 3.15 22.76 -12.64
CA GLU A 286 2.82 24.00 -11.94
C GLU A 286 1.70 23.81 -10.90
N LYS A 287 0.96 22.70 -10.99
CA LYS A 287 -0.16 22.39 -10.11
C LYS A 287 0.21 21.60 -8.86
N GLN A 288 1.50 21.32 -8.69
CA GLN A 288 2.06 20.56 -7.57
C GLN A 288 1.43 19.15 -7.52
N GLN A 289 1.12 18.62 -6.34
CA GLN A 289 0.61 17.25 -6.16
C GLN A 289 -0.67 17.01 -6.98
N ALA A 290 -0.62 16.03 -7.87
CA ALA A 290 -1.73 15.70 -8.78
C ALA A 290 -1.69 14.21 -9.15
N VAL A 291 -2.45 13.40 -8.41
CA VAL A 291 -2.38 11.93 -8.50
C VAL A 291 -3.11 11.41 -9.75
N ALA A 292 -2.45 10.52 -10.50
CA ALA A 292 -3.08 9.80 -11.60
C ALA A 292 -3.80 8.56 -11.09
N LEU A 293 -3.12 7.74 -10.30
CA LEU A 293 -3.65 6.50 -9.73
C LEU A 293 -3.36 6.44 -8.22
N ARG A 294 -4.40 6.24 -7.42
CA ARG A 294 -4.30 5.92 -5.99
C ARG A 294 -4.80 4.51 -5.73
N VAL A 295 -4.07 3.74 -4.93
CA VAL A 295 -4.46 2.38 -4.54
C VAL A 295 -4.29 2.17 -3.04
N ASN A 296 -5.39 1.83 -2.36
CA ASN A 296 -5.43 1.45 -0.93
C ASN A 296 -6.29 0.19 -0.74
N ALA A 297 -6.08 -0.80 -1.59
CA ALA A 297 -6.81 -2.04 -1.60
C ALA A 297 -5.87 -3.26 -1.62
N GLU A 298 -6.35 -4.36 -1.06
CA GLU A 298 -5.62 -5.62 -0.97
C GLU A 298 -5.65 -6.37 -2.31
N PHE A 299 -4.57 -7.10 -2.62
CA PHE A 299 -4.48 -8.00 -3.78
C PHE A 299 -4.76 -7.33 -5.12
N THR A 300 -4.19 -6.14 -5.30
CA THR A 300 -4.34 -5.38 -6.55
C THR A 300 -3.15 -5.59 -7.48
N ALA A 301 -3.43 -5.77 -8.78
CA ALA A 301 -2.38 -5.91 -9.78
C ALA A 301 -2.66 -5.12 -11.05
N PHE A 302 -1.59 -4.61 -11.66
CA PHE A 302 -1.63 -3.79 -12.87
C PHE A 302 -0.66 -4.36 -13.91
N TYR A 303 -1.13 -4.57 -15.14
CA TYR A 303 -0.34 -5.18 -16.20
C TYR A 303 -0.38 -4.39 -17.50
N ARG A 304 0.77 -3.93 -17.99
CA ARG A 304 0.89 -3.08 -19.19
C ARG A 304 0.04 -1.81 -19.14
N CYS A 305 -0.08 -1.22 -17.95
CA CYS A 305 -0.75 0.05 -17.75
C CYS A 305 0.22 1.21 -17.95
N LEU A 306 -0.31 2.35 -18.40
CA LEU A 306 0.39 3.63 -18.38
C LEU A 306 -0.13 4.43 -17.18
N ILE A 307 0.77 4.95 -16.34
CA ILE A 307 0.44 5.85 -15.24
C ILE A 307 1.21 7.14 -15.46
N ASP A 308 0.50 8.21 -15.83
CA ASP A 308 1.09 9.44 -16.33
C ASP A 308 0.69 10.66 -15.51
N GLY A 309 1.68 11.43 -15.07
CA GLY A 309 1.55 12.65 -14.29
C GLY A 309 2.88 13.38 -14.15
N TYR A 310 2.94 14.29 -13.18
CA TYR A 310 4.14 15.03 -12.80
C TYR A 310 4.49 14.77 -11.33
N GLN A 311 4.08 15.65 -10.43
CA GLN A 311 4.30 15.46 -8.99
C GLN A 311 3.22 14.54 -8.41
N ASP A 312 3.63 13.57 -7.60
CA ASP A 312 2.75 12.60 -6.92
C ASP A 312 1.93 11.71 -7.90
N THR A 313 2.51 11.26 -9.02
CA THR A 313 1.78 10.49 -10.06
C THR A 313 1.09 9.21 -9.54
N LEU A 314 1.83 8.31 -8.91
CA LEU A 314 1.36 7.00 -8.45
C LEU A 314 1.37 6.95 -6.92
N TYR A 315 0.18 6.95 -6.32
CA TYR A 315 0.00 6.83 -4.89
C TYR A 315 -0.28 5.38 -4.50
N VAL A 316 0.81 4.63 -4.24
CA VAL A 316 0.81 3.30 -3.63
C VAL A 316 0.47 3.40 -2.14
N HIS A 317 -0.74 3.84 -1.83
CA HIS A 317 -1.15 4.30 -0.50
C HIS A 317 -0.94 3.23 0.57
N SER A 318 -1.61 2.08 0.46
CA SER A 318 -1.52 1.01 1.47
C SER A 318 -1.82 -0.38 0.87
N CYS A 319 -1.74 -1.43 1.69
CA CYS A 319 -2.02 -2.82 1.33
C CYS A 319 -0.98 -3.43 0.36
N ARG A 320 -1.20 -4.68 -0.08
CA ARG A 320 -0.35 -5.37 -1.07
C ARG A 320 -0.74 -5.04 -2.50
N GLN A 321 0.27 -4.68 -3.30
CA GLN A 321 0.08 -4.26 -4.70
C GLN A 321 1.19 -4.81 -5.60
N PHE A 322 0.86 -5.05 -6.87
CA PHE A 322 1.83 -5.52 -7.87
C PHE A 322 1.68 -4.78 -9.20
N TYR A 323 2.79 -4.36 -9.81
CA TYR A 323 2.80 -3.68 -11.10
C TYR A 323 3.79 -4.39 -12.02
N ARG A 324 3.33 -4.85 -13.19
CA ARG A 324 4.14 -5.59 -14.16
C ARG A 324 4.09 -4.92 -15.53
N GLU A 325 5.27 -4.70 -16.14
CA GLU A 325 5.40 -4.13 -17.48
C GLU A 325 4.66 -2.80 -17.65
N CYS A 326 4.50 -2.04 -16.57
CA CYS A 326 3.83 -0.74 -16.59
C CYS A 326 4.82 0.37 -16.99
N ALA A 327 4.32 1.45 -17.57
CA ALA A 327 5.07 2.68 -17.79
C ALA A 327 4.59 3.75 -16.79
N ILE A 328 5.51 4.33 -16.01
CA ILE A 328 5.19 5.30 -14.95
C ILE A 328 6.01 6.56 -15.17
N TYR A 329 5.33 7.70 -15.34
CA TYR A 329 5.96 8.98 -15.62
C TYR A 329 5.75 9.98 -14.48
N GLY A 330 6.78 10.76 -14.15
CA GLY A 330 6.60 11.89 -13.22
C GLY A 330 7.88 12.64 -12.89
N THR A 331 7.80 13.56 -11.92
CA THR A 331 8.90 14.45 -11.54
C THR A 331 9.30 14.28 -10.08
N ILE A 332 8.51 14.84 -9.16
CA ILE A 332 8.77 14.84 -7.72
C ILE A 332 7.86 13.81 -7.06
N ASP A 333 8.45 12.91 -6.28
CA ASP A 333 7.77 11.90 -5.45
C ASP A 333 6.74 11.07 -6.24
N PHE A 334 7.04 10.78 -7.51
CA PHE A 334 6.01 10.28 -8.41
C PHE A 334 5.63 8.81 -8.21
N ILE A 335 6.34 8.09 -7.35
CA ILE A 335 5.90 6.82 -6.74
C ILE A 335 5.99 6.95 -5.21
N PHE A 336 4.86 7.10 -4.54
CA PHE A 336 4.86 7.42 -3.10
C PHE A 336 3.73 6.71 -2.35
N GLY A 337 3.89 6.59 -1.03
CA GLY A 337 2.93 5.93 -0.15
C GLY A 337 3.56 4.89 0.77
N ASN A 338 2.72 4.03 1.36
CA ASN A 338 3.12 3.08 2.39
C ASN A 338 2.51 1.68 2.15
N ALA A 339 2.29 1.31 0.89
CA ALA A 339 1.96 -0.07 0.51
C ALA A 339 3.13 -1.04 0.76
N ALA A 340 2.84 -2.33 0.74
CA ALA A 340 3.82 -3.37 0.43
C ALA A 340 3.71 -3.66 -1.07
N VAL A 341 4.58 -3.04 -1.87
CA VAL A 341 4.45 -3.04 -3.33
C VAL A 341 5.70 -3.53 -4.03
N VAL A 342 5.50 -4.34 -5.07
CA VAL A 342 6.54 -4.72 -6.03
C VAL A 342 6.17 -4.15 -7.41
N LEU A 343 7.13 -3.46 -8.02
CA LEU A 343 7.11 -3.04 -9.41
C LEU A 343 8.15 -3.88 -10.16
N GLN A 344 7.72 -4.62 -11.19
CA GLN A 344 8.57 -5.57 -11.89
C GLN A 344 8.53 -5.34 -13.40
N GLU A 345 9.70 -5.25 -14.02
CA GLU A 345 9.84 -4.97 -15.47
C GLU A 345 9.13 -3.70 -15.94
N CYS A 346 8.97 -2.71 -15.06
CA CYS A 346 8.36 -1.43 -15.39
C CYS A 346 9.35 -0.49 -16.08
N ASN A 347 8.84 0.39 -16.94
CA ASN A 347 9.56 1.58 -17.41
C ASN A 347 9.22 2.75 -16.48
N ILE A 348 10.16 3.19 -15.66
CA ILE A 348 10.01 4.29 -14.70
C ILE A 348 10.75 5.50 -15.27
N VAL A 349 10.00 6.50 -15.72
CA VAL A 349 10.51 7.60 -16.55
C VAL A 349 10.37 8.94 -15.84
N SER A 350 11.51 9.53 -15.50
CA SER A 350 11.55 10.88 -14.96
C SER A 350 11.33 11.91 -16.05
N ARG A 351 10.35 12.80 -15.85
CA ARG A 351 10.05 13.91 -16.75
C ARG A 351 10.94 15.11 -16.47
N LYS A 352 11.10 16.01 -17.44
CA LYS A 352 11.75 17.31 -17.18
C LYS A 352 10.91 18.12 -16.15
N PRO A 353 11.47 18.46 -14.97
CA PRO A 353 10.74 19.25 -13.97
C PRO A 353 10.80 20.75 -14.32
N LEU A 354 10.14 21.59 -13.52
CA LEU A 354 10.24 23.05 -13.69
C LEU A 354 11.67 23.55 -13.42
N PRO A 355 12.07 24.70 -14.00
CA PRO A 355 13.37 25.29 -13.72
C PRO A 355 13.64 25.44 -12.23
N GLY A 356 14.79 24.95 -11.77
CA GLY A 356 15.19 25.00 -10.36
C GLY A 356 14.63 23.88 -9.46
N GLN A 357 13.78 23.01 -9.99
CA GLN A 357 13.36 21.79 -9.31
C GLN A 357 14.31 20.62 -9.62
N TYR A 358 14.10 19.52 -8.91
CA TYR A 358 14.80 18.24 -9.07
C TYR A 358 13.77 17.12 -9.12
N ASN A 359 14.16 15.96 -9.64
CA ASN A 359 13.32 14.77 -9.66
C ASN A 359 13.60 13.85 -8.48
N VAL A 360 12.55 13.18 -8.02
CA VAL A 360 12.60 12.15 -6.99
C VAL A 360 11.66 11.03 -7.40
N ILE A 361 12.20 9.84 -7.60
CA ILE A 361 11.38 8.71 -8.05
C ILE A 361 10.48 8.22 -6.93
N THR A 362 11.05 7.88 -5.77
CA THR A 362 10.26 7.37 -4.64
C THR A 362 10.20 8.29 -3.42
N ALA A 363 9.03 8.32 -2.78
CA ALA A 363 8.84 8.91 -1.45
C ALA A 363 8.06 7.96 -0.54
N GLN A 364 8.77 6.99 0.03
CA GLN A 364 8.14 5.93 0.82
C GLN A 364 7.82 6.40 2.25
N GLY A 365 6.60 6.09 2.71
CA GLY A 365 5.96 6.66 3.89
C GLY A 365 5.84 5.76 5.11
N ARG A 366 6.73 4.79 5.31
CA ARG A 366 6.73 3.94 6.51
C ARG A 366 7.13 4.74 7.76
N ASP A 367 6.28 4.71 8.78
CA ASP A 367 6.37 5.58 9.95
C ASP A 367 6.53 4.81 11.28
N ASP A 368 6.36 3.49 11.26
CA ASP A 368 6.63 2.59 12.39
C ASP A 368 7.46 1.39 11.91
N SER A 369 8.51 1.02 12.67
CA SER A 369 9.40 -0.09 12.31
C SER A 369 8.71 -1.45 12.24
N ASN A 370 7.56 -1.60 12.90
CA ASN A 370 6.79 -2.83 12.91
C ASN A 370 5.90 -2.99 11.65
N GLU A 371 5.81 -1.97 10.81
CA GLU A 371 5.05 -2.04 9.55
C GLU A 371 5.79 -2.90 8.51
N ALA A 372 5.07 -3.85 7.93
CA ALA A 372 5.57 -4.74 6.88
C ALA A 372 5.46 -4.12 5.47
N THR A 373 5.70 -2.82 5.34
CA THR A 373 5.48 -2.03 4.11
C THR A 373 6.78 -1.53 3.49
N GLY A 374 6.75 -1.13 2.22
CA GLY A 374 7.94 -0.70 1.46
C GLY A 374 7.71 -0.77 -0.04
N ILE A 375 8.60 -0.12 -0.80
CA ILE A 375 8.59 -0.14 -2.26
C ILE A 375 9.77 -1.00 -2.74
N SER A 376 9.49 -2.05 -3.52
CA SER A 376 10.50 -2.87 -4.20
C SER A 376 10.40 -2.66 -5.71
N ILE A 377 11.50 -2.26 -6.34
CA ILE A 377 11.61 -2.03 -7.78
C ILE A 377 12.57 -3.08 -8.33
N GLN A 378 12.08 -3.96 -9.21
CA GLN A 378 12.76 -5.18 -9.66
C GLN A 378 12.85 -5.23 -11.17
N SER A 379 14.03 -5.45 -11.73
CA SER A 379 14.24 -5.61 -13.17
C SER A 379 13.63 -4.47 -14.01
N CYS A 380 13.52 -3.27 -13.43
CA CYS A 380 12.87 -2.12 -14.06
C CYS A 380 13.89 -1.31 -14.88
N TYR A 381 13.39 -0.48 -15.79
CA TYR A 381 14.20 0.51 -16.49
C TYR A 381 13.94 1.90 -15.92
N ILE A 382 14.95 2.48 -15.29
CA ILE A 382 14.93 3.82 -14.70
C ILE A 382 15.55 4.78 -15.71
N ARG A 383 14.70 5.62 -16.32
CA ARG A 383 15.05 6.47 -17.46
C ARG A 383 14.63 7.92 -17.23
N ALA A 384 15.09 8.81 -18.09
CA ALA A 384 14.62 10.19 -18.21
C ALA A 384 14.08 10.47 -19.62
N ASP A 385 13.03 11.29 -19.74
CA ASP A 385 12.54 11.79 -21.04
C ASP A 385 13.24 13.09 -21.51
N PHE A 386 14.33 13.44 -20.83
CA PHE A 386 15.10 14.65 -21.06
C PHE A 386 16.61 14.36 -21.02
N ASP A 387 17.37 15.15 -21.77
CA ASP A 387 18.83 15.14 -21.77
C ASP A 387 19.33 16.50 -21.24
N ASP A 388 19.39 16.62 -19.91
CA ASP A 388 19.77 17.85 -19.20
C ASP A 388 20.46 17.50 -17.88
N SER A 389 21.79 17.42 -17.92
CA SER A 389 22.64 17.07 -16.76
C SER A 389 22.58 18.08 -15.61
N SER A 390 21.96 19.25 -15.81
CA SER A 390 21.73 20.23 -14.75
C SER A 390 20.57 19.83 -13.82
N VAL A 391 19.65 18.99 -14.30
CA VAL A 391 18.51 18.50 -13.52
C VAL A 391 18.98 17.39 -12.58
N LYS A 392 19.00 17.70 -11.29
CA LYS A 392 19.27 16.70 -10.27
C LYS A 392 18.12 15.71 -10.17
N SER A 393 18.44 14.42 -10.13
CA SER A 393 17.45 13.34 -10.01
C SER A 393 17.93 12.33 -8.98
N TYR A 394 16.99 11.84 -8.16
CA TYR A 394 17.28 10.91 -7.06
C TYR A 394 16.36 9.69 -7.12
N LEU A 395 16.89 8.53 -6.73
CA LEU A 395 16.13 7.29 -6.57
C LEU A 395 15.01 7.43 -5.55
N GLY A 396 15.19 8.25 -4.53
CA GLY A 396 14.13 8.54 -3.57
C GLY A 396 14.52 9.46 -2.43
N ARG A 397 13.52 9.77 -1.58
CA ARG A 397 13.68 10.53 -0.33
C ARG A 397 12.71 10.06 0.76
N PRO A 398 13.11 10.08 2.04
CA PRO A 398 12.30 9.48 3.10
C PRO A 398 11.13 10.38 3.48
N TRP A 399 9.91 10.03 3.07
CA TRP A 399 8.72 10.81 3.45
C TRP A 399 8.41 10.69 4.95
N LYS A 400 8.64 9.51 5.53
CA LYS A 400 8.47 9.22 6.96
C LYS A 400 9.72 8.57 7.57
N ALA A 401 9.74 8.42 8.88
CA ALA A 401 10.97 8.12 9.64
C ALA A 401 11.61 6.78 9.28
N TYR A 402 10.82 5.75 8.99
CA TYR A 402 11.28 4.39 8.72
C TYR A 402 11.22 4.03 7.23
N SER A 403 11.29 5.04 6.36
CA SER A 403 11.15 4.90 4.91
C SER A 403 11.94 3.70 4.36
N ARG A 404 11.32 2.88 3.52
CA ARG A 404 11.90 1.63 3.01
C ARG A 404 11.69 1.46 1.52
N THR A 405 12.77 1.56 0.74
CA THR A 405 12.76 1.40 -0.72
C THR A 405 13.96 0.58 -1.16
N VAL A 406 13.78 -0.34 -2.10
CA VAL A 406 14.89 -1.08 -2.72
C VAL A 406 14.81 -1.07 -4.24
N TYR A 407 15.97 -1.04 -4.89
CA TYR A 407 16.14 -1.22 -6.33
C TYR A 407 17.00 -2.46 -6.58
N LEU A 408 16.41 -3.46 -7.22
CA LEU A 408 17.00 -4.78 -7.45
C LEU A 408 17.09 -5.04 -8.95
N GLU A 409 18.26 -5.43 -9.42
CA GLU A 409 18.54 -5.90 -10.80
C GLU A 409 18.02 -4.97 -11.91
N SER A 410 17.90 -3.68 -11.59
CA SER A 410 17.26 -2.70 -12.45
C SER A 410 18.28 -1.97 -13.32
N TYR A 411 17.83 -1.49 -14.47
CA TYR A 411 18.62 -0.68 -15.38
C TYR A 411 18.50 0.80 -15.03
N VAL A 412 19.61 1.45 -14.69
CA VAL A 412 19.60 2.83 -14.22
C VAL A 412 20.38 3.71 -15.19
N ASP A 413 19.72 4.61 -15.91
CA ASP A 413 20.40 5.56 -16.78
C ASP A 413 21.24 6.56 -15.95
N ASP A 414 22.20 7.24 -16.59
CA ASP A 414 23.24 8.06 -15.94
C ASP A 414 22.77 9.45 -15.44
N PHE A 415 21.47 9.75 -15.52
CA PHE A 415 20.87 11.00 -15.04
C PHE A 415 20.67 11.05 -13.50
N ILE A 416 20.80 9.91 -12.82
CA ILE A 416 20.70 9.85 -11.36
C ILE A 416 21.94 10.46 -10.73
N ASP A 417 21.76 11.40 -9.80
CA ASP A 417 22.86 12.03 -9.09
C ASP A 417 23.70 10.95 -8.38
N PRO A 418 25.06 11.03 -8.39
CA PRO A 418 25.91 10.01 -7.79
C PRO A 418 25.61 9.70 -6.32
N LYS A 419 25.04 10.66 -5.56
CA LYS A 419 24.55 10.44 -4.19
C LYS A 419 23.41 9.41 -4.12
N GLY A 420 22.66 9.22 -5.20
CA GLY A 420 21.53 8.31 -5.35
C GLY A 420 20.27 8.79 -4.64
N TRP A 421 20.40 9.29 -3.41
CA TRP A 421 19.29 9.57 -2.50
C TRP A 421 19.41 10.97 -1.90
N ILE A 422 18.28 11.55 -1.49
CA ILE A 422 18.24 12.87 -0.80
C ILE A 422 17.39 12.81 0.47
N LEU A 423 17.75 13.58 1.51
CA LEU A 423 16.98 13.69 2.76
C LEU A 423 15.94 14.80 2.69
N MET A 424 14.89 14.65 3.50
CA MET A 424 13.97 15.76 3.77
C MET A 424 14.65 16.79 4.70
N PRO A 425 14.52 18.10 4.45
CA PRO A 425 15.29 19.14 5.17
C PRO A 425 15.13 19.13 6.70
N ASN A 426 13.96 18.76 7.22
CA ASN A 426 13.59 18.96 8.63
C ASN A 426 13.69 17.70 9.51
N SER A 427 14.15 16.57 8.95
CA SER A 427 14.15 15.26 9.62
C SER A 427 15.39 14.42 9.30
N ALA A 428 16.41 15.06 8.72
CA ALA A 428 17.60 14.44 8.14
C ALA A 428 18.36 13.51 9.10
N GLU A 429 18.61 13.95 10.35
CA GLU A 429 19.43 13.16 11.28
C GLU A 429 18.76 11.84 11.67
N GLN A 430 17.49 11.87 12.09
CA GLN A 430 16.75 10.67 12.47
C GLN A 430 16.57 9.75 11.26
N GLN A 431 16.09 10.30 10.14
CA GLN A 431 15.80 9.52 8.94
C GLN A 431 17.03 8.79 8.43
N SER A 432 18.20 9.44 8.39
CA SER A 432 19.45 8.82 7.93
C SER A 432 19.84 7.57 8.73
N LYS A 433 19.29 7.40 9.94
CA LYS A 433 19.56 6.26 10.83
C LYS A 433 18.49 5.17 10.78
N THR A 434 17.23 5.53 10.56
CA THR A 434 16.08 4.63 10.70
C THR A 434 15.48 4.14 9.39
N LEU A 435 15.78 4.80 8.27
CA LEU A 435 15.37 4.34 6.93
C LEU A 435 16.10 3.05 6.53
N TYR A 436 15.58 2.35 5.52
CA TYR A 436 16.25 1.24 4.84
C TYR A 436 16.18 1.45 3.33
N TYR A 437 17.26 1.97 2.74
CA TYR A 437 17.40 2.17 1.30
C TYR A 437 18.44 1.21 0.74
N GLY A 438 18.02 0.37 -0.20
CA GLY A 438 18.83 -0.74 -0.70
C GLY A 438 19.03 -0.71 -2.21
N GLU A 439 20.23 -1.05 -2.65
CA GLU A 439 20.55 -1.29 -4.07
C GLU A 439 21.21 -2.67 -4.22
N TYR A 440 20.75 -3.46 -5.19
CA TYR A 440 21.26 -4.80 -5.49
C TYR A 440 21.43 -5.00 -7.00
N ASN A 441 22.65 -5.28 -7.47
CA ASN A 441 22.95 -5.72 -8.85
C ASN A 441 22.34 -4.88 -10.01
N ASN A 442 22.17 -3.56 -9.83
CA ASN A 442 21.64 -2.63 -10.84
C ASN A 442 22.70 -2.30 -11.95
N LYS A 443 22.30 -2.07 -13.21
CA LYS A 443 23.22 -1.87 -14.38
C LYS A 443 22.58 -1.15 -15.59
N PRO A 444 23.25 -0.28 -16.39
CA PRO A 444 24.43 0.54 -16.08
C PRO A 444 24.06 1.68 -15.12
N GLY A 445 24.89 2.71 -14.93
CA GLY A 445 24.60 3.91 -14.11
C GLY A 445 24.48 3.72 -12.59
N ALA A 446 24.52 2.48 -12.10
CA ALA A 446 24.30 2.16 -10.69
C ALA A 446 25.59 1.99 -9.85
N SER A 447 26.69 2.69 -10.18
CA SER A 447 27.86 2.70 -9.29
C SER A 447 27.45 3.22 -7.91
N THR A 448 27.82 2.48 -6.87
CA THR A 448 27.52 2.81 -5.49
C THR A 448 28.66 3.59 -4.79
N ASP A 449 29.77 3.85 -5.49
CA ASP A 449 31.01 4.38 -4.89
C ASP A 449 30.87 5.77 -4.29
N ASN A 450 29.94 6.58 -4.82
CA ASN A 450 29.72 7.97 -4.40
C ASN A 450 28.35 8.18 -3.74
N ARG A 451 27.70 7.09 -3.32
CA ARG A 451 26.41 7.14 -2.64
C ARG A 451 26.55 7.80 -1.28
N VAL A 452 25.40 8.21 -0.75
CA VAL A 452 25.29 8.76 0.60
C VAL A 452 25.85 7.81 1.66
N ASN A 453 26.51 8.36 2.69
CA ASN A 453 27.08 7.58 3.79
C ASN A 453 26.12 7.47 4.99
N TRP A 454 24.84 7.19 4.73
CA TRP A 454 23.83 7.06 5.79
C TRP A 454 23.83 5.64 6.33
N SER A 455 23.61 5.45 7.63
CA SER A 455 23.58 4.10 8.20
C SER A 455 22.37 3.28 7.74
N GLY A 456 21.30 3.94 7.29
CA GLY A 456 20.15 3.29 6.66
C GLY A 456 20.31 3.00 5.16
N TYR A 457 21.43 3.39 4.54
CA TYR A 457 21.74 3.03 3.15
C TYR A 457 22.54 1.73 3.10
N HIS A 458 22.17 0.84 2.19
CA HIS A 458 22.73 -0.50 2.08
C HIS A 458 23.01 -0.86 0.61
N VAL A 459 24.25 -1.26 0.34
CA VAL A 459 24.55 -2.12 -0.81
C VAL A 459 24.22 -3.54 -0.36
N MET A 460 23.19 -4.13 -0.95
CA MET A 460 22.57 -5.36 -0.47
C MET A 460 23.33 -6.60 -0.95
N ASP A 461 23.22 -7.69 -0.20
CA ASP A 461 23.60 -9.03 -0.65
C ASP A 461 22.38 -9.85 -1.12
N ASP A 462 22.59 -11.10 -1.53
CA ASP A 462 21.53 -12.01 -1.97
C ASP A 462 20.44 -12.24 -0.91
N VAL A 463 20.83 -12.28 0.38
CA VAL A 463 19.93 -12.57 1.50
C VAL A 463 19.04 -11.37 1.77
N ASP A 464 19.61 -10.18 1.77
CA ASP A 464 18.89 -8.92 1.86
C ASP A 464 17.92 -8.79 0.69
N ALA A 465 18.38 -9.02 -0.54
CA ALA A 465 17.56 -8.90 -1.76
C ALA A 465 16.38 -9.87 -1.75
N PHE A 466 16.59 -11.12 -1.33
CA PHE A 466 15.54 -12.14 -1.26
C PHE A 466 14.33 -11.69 -0.42
N ASN A 467 14.53 -10.90 0.64
CA ASN A 467 13.45 -10.41 1.50
C ASN A 467 12.46 -9.47 0.81
N PHE A 468 12.85 -8.90 -0.33
CA PHE A 468 12.06 -7.95 -1.09
C PHE A 468 11.48 -8.54 -2.39
N THR A 469 11.76 -9.81 -2.69
CA THR A 469 11.19 -10.54 -3.83
C THR A 469 9.67 -10.69 -3.71
N VAL A 470 8.98 -10.95 -4.82
CA VAL A 470 7.53 -11.22 -4.84
C VAL A 470 7.15 -12.29 -3.82
N LEU A 471 7.89 -13.40 -3.81
CA LEU A 471 7.64 -14.56 -2.95
C LEU A 471 7.72 -14.23 -1.45
N LYS A 472 8.66 -13.38 -1.03
CA LYS A 472 8.85 -13.09 0.40
C LYS A 472 8.06 -11.86 0.85
N PHE A 473 7.98 -10.85 -0.01
CA PHE A 473 7.48 -9.53 0.38
C PHE A 473 5.96 -9.40 0.28
N ILE A 474 5.32 -10.00 -0.74
CA ILE A 474 3.88 -9.81 -1.01
C ILE A 474 3.06 -11.10 -1.09
N PHE A 475 3.65 -12.30 -1.02
CA PHE A 475 2.88 -13.56 -1.07
C PHE A 475 2.35 -14.05 0.28
N SER A 476 3.03 -13.81 1.40
CA SER A 476 2.54 -14.13 2.77
C SER A 476 1.94 -15.55 3.00
N GLY A 477 2.22 -16.52 2.13
CA GLY A 477 1.65 -17.88 2.18
C GLY A 477 0.43 -18.15 1.29
N SER A 478 -0.01 -17.18 0.47
CA SER A 478 -1.05 -17.36 -0.56
C SER A 478 -0.58 -16.76 -1.87
N ASP A 479 -0.43 -17.58 -2.92
CA ASP A 479 -0.07 -17.11 -4.26
C ASP A 479 -1.30 -16.47 -4.94
N TRP A 480 -1.60 -15.24 -4.51
CA TRP A 480 -2.73 -14.48 -5.06
C TRP A 480 -2.46 -14.00 -6.49
N LEU A 481 -1.18 -13.88 -6.90
CA LEU A 481 -0.81 -13.48 -8.26
C LEU A 481 -1.05 -14.57 -9.29
N GLU A 482 -0.87 -15.85 -8.96
CA GLU A 482 -1.24 -16.97 -9.85
C GLU A 482 -2.68 -16.85 -10.37
N LYS A 483 -3.59 -16.38 -9.51
CA LYS A 483 -5.00 -16.21 -9.86
C LYS A 483 -5.25 -14.98 -10.74
N THR A 484 -4.34 -14.02 -10.85
CA THR A 484 -4.54 -12.80 -11.67
C THR A 484 -4.35 -13.03 -13.16
N TRP A 485 -3.72 -14.15 -13.54
CA TRP A 485 -3.26 -14.46 -14.91
C TRP A 485 -2.21 -13.49 -15.46
N PHE A 486 -1.68 -12.58 -14.64
CA PHE A 486 -0.59 -11.69 -15.01
C PHE A 486 0.76 -12.39 -14.81
N PRO A 487 1.74 -12.17 -15.70
CA PRO A 487 3.07 -12.72 -15.52
C PRO A 487 3.74 -12.08 -14.31
N TYR A 488 4.57 -12.86 -13.60
CA TYR A 488 5.41 -12.38 -12.52
C TYR A 488 6.59 -13.31 -12.33
N ASP A 489 7.73 -12.75 -11.92
CA ASP A 489 8.91 -13.51 -11.50
C ASP A 489 8.93 -13.62 -9.98
N ARG A 490 9.20 -14.83 -9.47
CA ARG A 490 9.12 -15.15 -8.03
C ARG A 490 10.28 -14.60 -7.22
N ILE A 491 11.48 -14.60 -7.80
CA ILE A 491 12.78 -14.31 -7.18
C ILE A 491 13.46 -13.24 -8.01
#